data_AF-A0ABD0PUD3-F1
#
_entry.id   AF-A0ABD0PUD3-F1
#
_cell.length_a   1.000
_cell.length_b   1.000
_cell.length_c   1.000
_cell.angle_alpha   90.00
_cell.angle_beta   90.00
_cell.angle_gamma   90.00
#
_symmetry.space_group_name_H-M   'P 1'
#
loop_
_entity.id
_entity.type
_entity.pdbx_description
1 polymer ?
#
loop_
_entity_poly.entity_id
_entity_poly.type
_entity_poly.pdbx_seq_one_letter_code
_entity_poly.pdbx_strand_id
1 'polypeptide(L)' 'ACFLTLDPNTAYTELILSKDNREVTLVEEDQSYPDHPDRFDECQQVLCKESVCGRCYWEIEWSSDR' A
#
# COMPACT_ATOMS: atom_id res chain seq x y z
N ALA A 1 -17.63 5.01 -6.85
CA ALA A 1 -16.48 4.46 -6.10
C ALA A 1 -15.21 5.01 -6.72
N CYS A 2 -14.24 5.38 -5.90
CA CYS A 2 -12.91 5.76 -6.36
C CYS A 2 -12.09 4.48 -6.53
N PHE A 3 -11.38 4.37 -7.65
CA PHE A 3 -10.41 3.32 -7.84
C PHE A 3 -9.07 3.83 -7.34
N LEU A 4 -8.58 3.23 -6.26
CA LEU A 4 -7.28 3.54 -5.67
C LEU A 4 -6.32 2.40 -5.99
N THR A 5 -5.08 2.76 -6.30
CA THR A 5 -3.99 1.85 -6.59
C THR A 5 -2.86 2.16 -5.62
N LEU A 6 -2.40 1.17 -4.87
CA LEU A 6 -1.30 1.34 -3.93
C LEU A 6 0.00 1.68 -4.67
N ASP A 7 0.79 2.57 -4.09
CA ASP A 7 2.05 3.04 -4.65
C ASP A 7 3.24 2.25 -4.06
N PRO A 8 3.91 1.39 -4.86
CA PRO A 8 5.09 0.65 -4.43
C PRO A 8 6.26 1.55 -3.99
N ASN A 9 6.29 2.81 -4.42
CA ASN A 9 7.33 3.76 -4.03
C ASN A 9 7.16 4.25 -2.59
N THR A 10 5.96 4.14 -2.03
CA THR A 10 5.66 4.56 -0.66
C THR A 10 5.64 3.39 0.33
N ALA A 11 5.39 2.18 -0.16
CA ALA A 11 5.21 1.00 0.67
C ALA A 11 6.43 0.71 1.57
N TYR A 12 6.17 0.55 2.87
CA TYR A 12 7.15 0.02 3.81
C TYR A 12 7.71 -1.34 3.35
N THR A 13 8.96 -1.65 3.67
CA THR A 13 9.69 -2.79 3.09
C THR A 13 9.08 -4.14 3.43
N GLU A 14 8.40 -4.29 4.57
CA GLU A 14 7.71 -5.55 4.95
C GLU A 14 6.30 -5.69 4.33
N LEU A 15 5.87 -4.77 3.45
CA LEU A 15 4.55 -4.85 2.80
C LEU A 15 4.66 -5.42 1.39
N ILE A 16 3.94 -6.51 1.11
CA ILE A 16 3.79 -7.05 -0.24
C ILE A 16 2.55 -6.46 -0.89
N LEU A 17 2.73 -5.79 -2.02
CA LEU A 17 1.64 -5.35 -2.89
C LEU A 17 1.33 -6.43 -3.94
N SER A 18 0.06 -6.80 -4.07
CA SER A 18 -0.39 -7.80 -5.02
C SER A 18 -1.73 -7.41 -5.67
N LYS A 19 -2.25 -8.27 -6.57
CA LYS A 19 -3.48 -8.05 -7.35
C LYS A 19 -3.53 -6.65 -7.98
N ASP A 20 -2.52 -6.34 -8.80
CA ASP A 20 -2.36 -5.03 -9.44
C ASP A 20 -2.32 -3.87 -8.42
N ASN A 21 -1.61 -4.09 -7.30
CA ASN A 21 -1.47 -3.17 -6.18
C ASN A 21 -2.81 -2.76 -5.55
N ARG A 22 -3.74 -3.71 -5.42
CA ARG A 22 -5.03 -3.51 -4.72
C ARG A 22 -5.13 -4.28 -3.42
N GLU A 23 -4.16 -5.13 -3.16
CA GLU A 23 -4.05 -5.89 -1.92
C GLU A 23 -2.67 -5.66 -1.30
N VAL A 24 -2.67 -5.63 0.03
CA VAL A 24 -1.46 -5.50 0.83
C VAL A 24 -1.42 -6.61 1.86
N THR A 25 -0.25 -7.24 2.01
CA THR A 25 0.01 -8.26 3.02
C THR A 25 1.26 -7.87 3.80
N LEU A 26 1.21 -8.00 5.12
CA LEU A 26 2.38 -7.84 5.98
C LEU A 26 3.15 -9.17 6.07
N VAL A 27 4.47 -9.13 5.92
CA VAL A 27 5.37 -10.28 6.07
C VAL A 27 6.54 -9.93 7.00
N GLU A 28 7.35 -10.92 7.38
CA GLU A 28 8.55 -10.67 8.21
C GLU A 28 9.77 -10.29 7.35
N GLU A 29 9.78 -10.65 6.06
CA GLU A 29 10.90 -10.37 5.17
C GLU A 29 10.80 -9.01 4.46
N ASP A 30 11.92 -8.28 4.44
CA ASP A 30 12.06 -7.07 3.63
C ASP A 30 11.95 -7.39 2.13
N GLN A 31 11.00 -6.73 1.47
CA GLN A 31 10.82 -6.76 0.03
C GLN A 31 11.89 -5.93 -0.67
N SER A 32 12.34 -6.40 -1.83
CA SER A 32 13.38 -5.76 -2.65
C SER A 32 12.88 -4.54 -3.43
N TYR A 33 12.27 -3.59 -2.73
CA TYR A 33 11.88 -2.33 -3.33
C TYR A 33 13.09 -1.42 -3.59
N PRO A 34 13.13 -0.70 -4.73
CA PRO A 34 14.17 0.31 -4.95
C PRO A 34 14.10 1.43 -3.92
N ASP A 35 15.26 1.97 -3.55
CA ASP A 35 15.35 3.17 -2.70
C ASP A 35 14.53 4.31 -3.32
N HIS A 36 13.69 4.94 -2.49
CA HIS A 36 12.83 6.03 -2.92
C HIS A 36 12.61 7.01 -1.76
N PRO A 37 12.70 8.33 -1.98
CA PRO A 37 12.54 9.32 -0.92
C PRO A 37 11.15 9.33 -0.26
N ASP A 38 10.13 8.85 -0.97
CA ASP A 38 8.74 8.79 -0.47
C ASP A 38 8.43 7.49 0.28
N ARG A 39 9.40 6.58 0.43
CA ARG A 39 9.20 5.29 1.09
C ARG A 39 9.09 5.50 2.60
N PHE A 40 8.09 4.88 3.22
CA PHE A 40 8.06 4.77 4.67
C PHE A 40 9.14 3.79 5.14
N ASP A 41 9.92 4.20 6.14
CA ASP A 41 11.05 3.48 6.70
C ASP A 41 10.90 3.17 8.21
N GLU A 42 9.89 3.75 8.88
CA GLU A 42 9.64 3.57 10.32
C GLU A 42 8.33 2.84 10.64
N CYS A 43 7.34 2.89 9.73
CA CYS A 43 5.99 2.38 9.98
C CYS A 43 5.48 1.56 8.79
N GLN A 44 4.72 0.48 9.08
CA GLN A 44 4.05 -0.39 8.11
C GLN A 44 2.88 0.32 7.39
N GLN A 45 3.22 1.29 6.54
CA GLN A 45 2.28 2.15 5.82
C GLN A 45 2.51 2.11 4.30
N VAL A 46 1.48 2.47 3.55
CA VAL A 46 1.50 2.64 2.09
C VAL A 46 0.42 3.64 1.69
N LEU A 47 0.67 4.46 0.67
CA LEU A 47 -0.30 5.39 0.10
C LEU A 47 -0.81 4.89 -1.26
N CYS A 48 -1.93 5.46 -1.71
CA CYS A 48 -2.37 5.33 -3.09
C CYS A 48 -1.69 6.36 -4.01
N LYS A 49 -1.58 6.04 -5.30
CA LYS A 49 -1.03 6.96 -6.31
C LYS A 49 -1.95 8.14 -6.58
N GLU A 50 -3.25 7.90 -6.46
CA GLU A 50 -4.27 8.88 -6.81
C GLU A 50 -4.43 9.92 -5.69
N SER A 51 -4.43 11.20 -6.07
CA SER A 51 -4.91 12.27 -5.21
C SER A 51 -6.43 12.36 -5.33
N VAL A 52 -7.13 12.42 -4.19
CA VAL A 52 -8.59 12.54 -4.16
C VAL A 52 -9.00 13.96 -3.76
N CYS A 53 -10.07 14.47 -4.36
CA CYS A 53 -10.67 15.75 -4.01
C CYS A 53 -12.20 15.67 -4.01
N GLY A 54 -12.87 16.52 -3.24
CA GLY A 54 -14.33 16.48 -3.12
C GLY A 54 -14.81 15.26 -2.33
N ARG A 55 -15.94 14.66 -2.75
CA ARG A 55 -16.50 13.47 -2.09
C ARG A 55 -16.03 12.20 -2.79
N CYS A 56 -15.32 11.35 -2.07
CA CYS A 56 -14.80 10.08 -2.54
C CYS A 56 -15.22 8.95 -1.60
N TYR A 57 -15.43 7.75 -2.15
CA TYR A 57 -15.81 6.55 -1.42
C TYR A 57 -15.01 5.36 -1.93
N TRP A 58 -14.49 4.56 -1.02
CA TRP A 58 -13.76 3.33 -1.28
C TRP A 58 -14.09 2.32 -0.18
N GLU A 59 -13.89 1.04 -0.49
CA GLU A 59 -14.11 -0.09 0.40
C GLU A 59 -12.83 -0.92 0.45
N ILE A 60 -12.64 -1.61 1.57
CA ILE A 60 -11.54 -2.53 1.81
C ILE A 60 -12.14 -3.82 2.36
N GLU A 61 -11.70 -4.94 1.79
CA GLU A 61 -11.86 -6.23 2.43
C GLU A 61 -10.68 -6.47 3.36
N TRP A 62 -10.96 -6.84 4.60
CA TRP A 62 -9.94 -7.15 5.59
C TRP A 62 -10.16 -8.55 6.13
N SER A 63 -9.21 -9.44 5.83
CA SER A 63 -9.04 -10.72 6.52
C SER A 63 -7.84 -10.63 7.45
N SER A 64 -8.02 -11.04 8.71
CA SER A 64 -6.89 -11.34 9.59
C SER A 64 -6.67 -12.85 9.56
N ASP A 65 -5.55 -13.31 9.01
CA ASP A 65 -5.02 -14.60 9.43
C ASP A 65 -4.39 -14.39 10.80
N ARG A 66 -4.96 -15.05 11.82
CA ARG A 66 -4.28 -15.27 13.09
C ARG A 66 -3.59 -16.62 13.04
#